data_AF-A0AAU7XCS4-F1
#
_entry.id   AF-A0AAU7XCS4-F1
#
_cell.length_a   1.000
_cell.length_b   1.000
_cell.length_c   1.000
_cell.angle_alpha   90.00
_cell.angle_beta   90.00
_cell.angle_gamma   90.00
#
_symmetry.space_group_name_H-M   'P 1'
#
loop_
_entity.id
_entity.type
_entity.pdbx_description
1 polymer ?
#
loop_
_entity_poly.entity_id
_entity_poly.type
_entity_poly.pdbx_seq_one_letter_code
_entity_poly.pdbx_strand_id
1 'polypeptide(L)'
;MSANIAATLYLVAAVLFIMSLRGLSSPETSRQGNLYGMVGMAIAIVVTLIAARPSIGSAALIVLGLGIGGGFGAYVARKIAMTAMPQLVAAFHSLVGLAAVFVAAGALYAPQAFGIGTIGHIHGGSLVEMVLGVAIGAITFTGSVIAFAKLNGNMSGKPILLPARHIINGGLAILLVILIIAFVRTENHALFWLITLLSLVLGGLIIVPIGGADMPVVVSMLNSYSGWAAAGIGFTLGNSALIITGALVGSSGAILSYIMCKGMNRSFISVILGGFGGETAAAAGGAKEARPVKQGSAEDAAFIMKNASKVIIVPGYGMAVAQAQHSLREMADKLKHEGVEVKYAIHPVAGRMPGHMNVLLAEANVPYDEVFELEDINNEFAQADVAYVIGANDVTNPAAKTDPASPIFGMPILDVEKAKTVLFIKRGMGSGYAGVENELFFRDNTMMLFGDAKKVTEEVVKNLG
;
A
#
# COMPACT_ATOMS: atom_id res chain seq x y z
N MET A 1 -7.28 -5.58 -39.42
CA MET A 1 -6.13 -6.31 -38.86
C MET A 1 -6.49 -7.78 -38.78
N SER A 2 -5.58 -8.70 -39.10
CA SER A 2 -5.84 -10.13 -38.92
C SER A 2 -5.84 -10.49 -37.42
N ALA A 3 -6.56 -11.54 -37.04
CA ALA A 3 -6.59 -12.02 -35.66
C ALA A 3 -5.18 -12.37 -35.14
N ASN A 4 -4.35 -12.97 -35.99
CA ASN A 4 -2.96 -13.33 -35.66
C ASN A 4 -2.10 -12.10 -35.34
N ILE A 5 -2.23 -11.01 -36.12
CA ILE A 5 -1.48 -9.77 -35.84
C ILE A 5 -1.95 -9.14 -34.52
N ALA A 6 -3.26 -9.12 -34.27
CA ALA A 6 -3.81 -8.60 -33.02
C ALA A 6 -3.29 -9.38 -31.80
N ALA A 7 -3.35 -10.71 -31.86
CA ALA A 7 -2.87 -11.60 -30.81
C ALA A 7 -1.36 -11.44 -30.55
N THR A 8 -0.54 -11.35 -31.61
CA THR A 8 0.91 -11.11 -31.48
C THR A 8 1.20 -9.77 -30.83
N LEU A 9 0.48 -8.70 -31.20
CA LEU A 9 0.70 -7.38 -30.59
C LEU A 9 0.22 -7.33 -29.14
N TYR A 10 -0.84 -8.03 -28.77
CA TYR A 10 -1.23 -8.23 -27.37
C TYR A 10 -0.18 -9.00 -26.58
N LEU A 11 0.46 -10.00 -27.18
CA LEU A 11 1.58 -10.71 -26.56
C LEU A 11 2.78 -9.78 -26.36
N VAL A 12 3.11 -8.94 -27.34
CA VAL A 12 4.17 -7.92 -27.20
C VAL A 12 3.84 -6.95 -26.06
N ALA A 13 2.61 -6.45 -25.99
CA ALA A 13 2.16 -5.60 -24.88
C ALA A 13 2.29 -6.31 -23.52
N ALA A 14 1.91 -7.58 -23.43
CA ALA A 14 2.05 -8.39 -22.23
C ALA A 14 3.52 -8.56 -21.79
N VAL A 15 4.42 -8.83 -22.74
CA VAL A 15 5.88 -8.89 -22.47
C VAL A 15 6.40 -7.54 -21.98
N LEU A 16 5.95 -6.43 -22.55
CA LEU A 16 6.33 -5.09 -22.10
C LEU A 16 5.82 -4.79 -20.67
N PHE A 17 4.63 -5.27 -20.28
CA PHE A 17 4.18 -5.16 -18.90
C PHE A 17 5.03 -5.99 -17.93
N ILE A 18 5.47 -7.19 -18.31
CA ILE A 18 6.43 -7.99 -17.52
C ILE A 18 7.75 -7.24 -17.38
N MET A 19 8.28 -6.71 -18.48
CA MET A 19 9.52 -5.93 -18.50
C MET A 19 9.38 -4.62 -17.69
N SER A 20 8.17 -4.05 -17.63
CA SER A 20 7.88 -2.88 -16.80
C SER A 20 8.07 -3.21 -15.33
N LEU A 21 7.46 -4.29 -14.83
CA LEU A 21 7.63 -4.74 -13.44
C LEU A 21 9.07 -5.10 -13.13
N ARG A 22 9.77 -5.77 -14.06
CA ARG A 22 11.19 -6.09 -13.90
C ARG A 22 12.05 -4.81 -13.82
N GLY A 23 11.80 -3.83 -14.69
CA GLY A 23 12.54 -2.57 -14.66
C GLY A 23 12.27 -1.75 -13.39
N LEU A 24 11.11 -1.91 -12.75
CA LEU A 24 10.82 -1.26 -11.47
C LEU A 24 11.54 -1.89 -10.27
N SER A 25 12.22 -3.03 -10.45
CA SER A 25 12.93 -3.71 -9.36
C SER A 25 14.28 -3.08 -8.98
N SER A 26 14.82 -2.16 -9.79
CA SER A 26 16.02 -1.40 -9.44
C SER A 26 15.87 0.09 -9.76
N PRO A 27 16.45 0.99 -8.94
CA PRO A 27 16.44 2.43 -9.22
C PRO A 27 17.01 2.77 -10.61
N GLU A 28 18.09 2.10 -11.01
CA GLU A 28 18.77 2.32 -12.31
C GLU A 28 17.87 2.02 -13.50
N THR A 29 17.06 0.95 -13.44
CA THR A 29 16.20 0.53 -14.55
C THR A 29 14.77 1.05 -14.44
N SER A 30 14.41 1.72 -13.34
CA SER A 30 13.05 2.18 -13.03
C SER A 30 12.42 3.03 -14.14
N ARG A 31 13.18 3.97 -14.73
CA ARG A 31 12.71 4.84 -15.82
C ARG A 31 12.42 4.04 -17.09
N GLN A 32 13.27 3.07 -17.40
CA GLN A 32 13.09 2.18 -18.55
C GLN A 32 11.90 1.24 -18.33
N GLY A 33 11.72 0.72 -17.10
CA GLY A 33 10.55 -0.04 -16.70
C GLY A 33 9.25 0.73 -16.91
N ASN A 34 9.20 2.00 -16.48
CA ASN A 34 8.04 2.85 -16.70
C ASN A 34 7.76 3.08 -18.20
N LEU A 35 8.81 3.28 -19.01
CA LEU A 35 8.68 3.41 -20.47
C LEU A 35 8.08 2.15 -21.10
N TYR A 36 8.51 0.96 -20.70
CA TYR A 36 7.92 -0.30 -21.18
C TYR A 36 6.43 -0.39 -20.87
N GLY A 37 6.02 0.02 -19.66
CA GLY A 37 4.60 0.07 -19.28
C GLY A 37 3.79 1.02 -20.17
N MET A 38 4.30 2.23 -20.41
CA MET A 38 3.65 3.21 -21.29
C MET A 38 3.49 2.70 -22.73
N VAL A 39 4.57 2.13 -23.31
CA VAL A 39 4.55 1.58 -24.67
C VAL A 39 3.62 0.37 -24.75
N GLY A 40 3.65 -0.54 -23.77
CA GLY A 40 2.76 -1.70 -23.70
C GLY A 40 1.28 -1.29 -23.67
N MET A 41 0.93 -0.30 -22.85
CA MET A 41 -0.43 0.24 -22.78
C MET A 41 -0.85 0.92 -24.09
N ALA A 42 0.02 1.71 -24.71
CA ALA A 42 -0.26 2.33 -26.00
C ALA A 42 -0.54 1.28 -27.09
N ILE A 43 0.27 0.22 -27.16
CA ILE A 43 0.06 -0.91 -28.08
C ILE A 43 -1.30 -1.56 -27.81
N ALA A 44 -1.62 -1.90 -26.56
CA ALA A 44 -2.88 -2.55 -26.20
C ALA A 44 -4.11 -1.73 -26.63
N ILE A 45 -4.11 -0.41 -26.37
CA ILE A 45 -5.22 0.48 -26.75
C ILE A 45 -5.35 0.57 -28.28
N VAL A 46 -4.24 0.85 -28.98
CA VAL A 46 -4.25 1.02 -30.45
C VAL A 46 -4.69 -0.25 -31.16
N VAL A 47 -4.17 -1.41 -30.73
CA VAL A 47 -4.54 -2.72 -31.27
C VAL A 47 -6.04 -2.98 -31.07
N THR A 48 -6.57 -2.69 -29.88
CA THR A 48 -8.00 -2.86 -29.58
C THR A 48 -8.86 -1.99 -30.49
N LEU A 49 -8.51 -0.71 -30.67
CA LEU A 49 -9.25 0.22 -31.52
C LEU A 49 -9.24 -0.22 -33.00
N ILE A 50 -8.10 -0.64 -33.51
CA ILE A 50 -7.96 -1.11 -34.91
C ILE A 50 -8.71 -2.43 -35.12
N ALA A 51 -8.69 -3.33 -34.14
CA ALA A 51 -9.40 -4.61 -34.21
C ALA A 51 -10.92 -4.43 -34.14
N ALA A 52 -11.40 -3.58 -33.22
CA ALA A 52 -12.82 -3.35 -32.98
C ALA A 52 -13.53 -2.59 -34.12
N ARG A 53 -12.79 -1.77 -34.89
CA ARG A 53 -13.34 -0.93 -35.99
C ARG A 53 -14.64 -0.20 -35.58
N PRO A 54 -14.61 0.61 -34.51
CA PRO A 54 -15.81 1.27 -34.03
C PRO A 54 -16.40 2.20 -35.09
N SER A 55 -17.73 2.36 -35.06
CA SER A 55 -18.40 3.43 -35.82
C SER A 55 -17.85 4.80 -35.42
N ILE A 56 -18.05 5.83 -36.26
CA ILE A 56 -17.59 7.20 -35.96
C ILE A 56 -18.16 7.68 -34.60
N GLY A 57 -19.43 7.40 -34.33
CA GLY A 57 -20.07 7.76 -33.05
C GLY A 57 -19.43 7.02 -31.86
N SER A 58 -19.20 5.71 -31.98
CA SER A 58 -18.55 4.92 -30.93
C SER A 58 -17.09 5.33 -30.72
N ALA A 59 -16.36 5.64 -31.79
CA ALA A 59 -14.99 6.12 -31.74
C ALA A 59 -14.92 7.47 -31.02
N ALA A 60 -15.85 8.39 -31.30
CA ALA A 60 -15.94 9.67 -30.62
C ALA A 60 -16.18 9.50 -29.10
N LEU A 61 -17.08 8.58 -28.70
CA LEU A 61 -17.32 8.28 -27.28
C LEU A 61 -16.09 7.68 -26.60
N ILE A 62 -15.37 6.77 -27.26
CA ILE A 62 -14.14 6.18 -26.71
C ILE A 62 -13.07 7.25 -26.51
N VAL A 63 -12.82 8.09 -27.52
CA VAL A 63 -11.82 9.17 -27.45
C VAL A 63 -12.21 10.19 -26.38
N LEU A 64 -13.49 10.54 -26.27
CA LEU A 64 -13.98 11.44 -25.22
C LEU A 64 -13.76 10.83 -23.83
N GLY A 65 -14.09 9.55 -23.63
CA GLY A 65 -13.86 8.84 -22.38
C GLY A 65 -12.39 8.78 -21.98
N LEU A 66 -11.51 8.43 -22.94
CA LEU A 66 -10.06 8.43 -22.73
C LEU A 66 -9.52 9.83 -22.42
N GLY A 67 -10.04 10.86 -23.11
CA GLY A 67 -9.66 12.26 -22.89
C GLY A 67 -10.06 12.77 -21.51
N ILE A 68 -11.30 12.52 -21.08
CA ILE A 68 -11.80 12.91 -19.76
C ILE A 68 -11.06 12.15 -18.65
N GLY A 69 -11.03 10.81 -18.75
CA GLY A 69 -10.40 9.97 -17.73
C GLY A 69 -8.88 10.18 -17.64
N GLY A 70 -8.19 10.17 -18.77
CA GLY A 70 -6.75 10.40 -18.86
C GLY A 70 -6.36 11.82 -18.46
N GLY A 71 -7.13 12.83 -18.89
CA GLY A 71 -6.91 14.23 -18.53
C GLY A 71 -7.09 14.49 -17.04
N PHE A 72 -8.19 13.99 -16.45
CA PHE A 72 -8.42 14.11 -15.01
C PHE A 72 -7.36 13.35 -14.20
N GLY A 73 -7.00 12.13 -14.62
CA GLY A 73 -5.93 11.36 -13.99
C GLY A 73 -4.58 12.10 -14.01
N ALA A 74 -4.21 12.68 -15.16
CA ALA A 74 -2.98 13.46 -15.30
C ALA A 74 -2.99 14.72 -14.42
N TYR A 75 -4.13 15.40 -14.30
CA TYR A 75 -4.28 16.55 -13.40
C TYR A 75 -4.08 16.16 -11.93
N VAL A 76 -4.75 15.10 -11.47
CA VAL A 76 -4.63 14.63 -10.08
C VAL A 76 -3.22 14.18 -9.76
N ALA A 77 -2.61 13.37 -10.65
CA ALA A 77 -1.25 12.85 -10.45
C ALA A 77 -0.18 13.96 -10.37
N ARG A 78 -0.39 15.11 -11.03
CA ARG A 78 0.54 16.26 -10.97
C ARG A 78 0.40 17.12 -9.72
N LYS A 79 -0.76 17.10 -9.06
CA LYS A 79 -1.06 17.98 -7.92
C LYS A 79 -1.03 17.30 -6.55
N ILE A 80 -1.08 15.97 -6.52
CA ILE A 80 -1.10 15.23 -5.26
C ILE A 80 0.24 15.35 -4.54
N ALA A 81 0.21 15.52 -3.22
CA ALA A 81 1.41 15.45 -2.39
C ALA A 81 1.88 14.00 -2.22
N MET A 82 3.19 13.76 -2.12
CA MET A 82 3.74 12.41 -1.96
C MET A 82 3.28 11.72 -0.66
N THR A 83 2.99 12.49 0.39
CA THR A 83 2.40 11.96 1.64
C THR A 83 0.98 11.46 1.49
N ALA A 84 0.27 11.90 0.44
CA ALA A 84 -1.09 11.50 0.12
C ALA A 84 -1.17 10.35 -0.91
N MET A 85 -0.01 9.78 -1.28
CA MET A 85 0.07 8.67 -2.22
C MET A 85 -0.71 7.42 -1.75
N PRO A 86 -0.72 7.02 -0.46
CA PRO A 86 -1.44 5.81 -0.04
C PRO A 86 -2.94 5.85 -0.35
N GLN A 87 -3.61 6.97 -0.06
CA GLN A 87 -5.03 7.12 -0.36
C GLN A 87 -5.28 7.23 -1.87
N LEU A 88 -4.41 7.88 -2.63
CA LEU A 88 -4.55 7.95 -4.08
C LEU A 88 -4.50 6.55 -4.72
N VAL A 89 -3.58 5.70 -4.27
CA VAL A 89 -3.47 4.30 -4.71
C VAL A 89 -4.75 3.54 -4.38
N ALA A 90 -5.30 3.69 -3.17
CA ALA A 90 -6.60 3.10 -2.82
C ALA A 90 -7.72 3.61 -3.76
N ALA A 91 -7.78 4.91 -4.03
CA ALA A 91 -8.77 5.46 -4.94
C ALA A 91 -8.67 4.88 -6.36
N PHE A 92 -7.46 4.68 -6.90
CA PHE A 92 -7.28 4.09 -8.23
C PHE A 92 -7.77 2.63 -8.31
N HIS A 93 -7.50 1.80 -7.30
CA HIS A 93 -8.03 0.42 -7.28
C HIS A 93 -9.56 0.39 -7.29
N SER A 94 -10.21 1.40 -6.69
CA SER A 94 -11.67 1.49 -6.75
C SER A 94 -12.15 1.63 -8.21
N LEU A 95 -11.51 2.50 -8.98
CA LEU A 95 -11.87 2.75 -10.38
C LEU A 95 -11.63 1.51 -11.26
N VAL A 96 -10.58 0.75 -10.99
CA VAL A 96 -10.31 -0.53 -11.67
C VAL A 96 -11.43 -1.54 -11.38
N GLY A 97 -11.83 -1.67 -10.11
CA GLY A 97 -12.92 -2.56 -9.72
C GLY A 97 -14.26 -2.19 -10.37
N LEU A 98 -14.58 -0.90 -10.42
CA LEU A 98 -15.80 -0.41 -11.07
C LEU A 98 -15.76 -0.59 -12.59
N ALA A 99 -14.60 -0.39 -13.24
CA ALA A 99 -14.43 -0.66 -14.66
C ALA A 99 -14.70 -2.14 -14.99
N ALA A 100 -14.23 -3.08 -14.15
CA ALA A 100 -14.52 -4.51 -14.33
C ALA A 100 -16.03 -4.80 -14.29
N VAL A 101 -16.77 -4.16 -13.36
CA VAL A 101 -18.24 -4.28 -13.28
C VAL A 101 -18.91 -3.77 -14.56
N PHE A 102 -18.51 -2.61 -15.07
CA PHE A 102 -19.08 -2.06 -16.30
C PHE A 102 -18.74 -2.88 -17.54
N VAL A 103 -17.52 -3.42 -17.65
CA VAL A 103 -17.13 -4.28 -18.77
C VAL A 103 -17.94 -5.58 -18.75
N ALA A 104 -18.11 -6.21 -17.59
CA ALA A 104 -18.95 -7.39 -17.46
C ALA A 104 -20.43 -7.12 -17.76
N ALA A 105 -20.97 -5.98 -17.31
CA ALA A 105 -22.32 -5.58 -17.70
C ALA A 105 -22.42 -5.43 -19.22
N GLY A 106 -21.43 -4.81 -19.87
CA GLY A 106 -21.33 -4.75 -21.33
C GLY A 106 -21.33 -6.15 -21.97
N ALA A 107 -20.57 -7.10 -21.42
CA ALA A 107 -20.51 -8.47 -21.90
C ALA A 107 -21.83 -9.23 -21.73
N LEU A 108 -22.58 -8.96 -20.66
CA LEU A 108 -23.91 -9.53 -20.43
C LEU A 108 -24.97 -8.97 -21.39
N TYR A 109 -24.96 -7.65 -21.62
CA TYR A 109 -25.97 -6.99 -22.46
C TYR A 109 -25.66 -7.04 -23.96
N ALA A 110 -24.40 -7.28 -24.33
CA ALA A 110 -23.96 -7.38 -25.73
C ALA A 110 -22.97 -8.55 -25.94
N PRO A 111 -23.34 -9.80 -25.61
CA PRO A 111 -22.43 -10.94 -25.67
C PRO A 111 -21.91 -11.24 -27.09
N GLN A 112 -22.70 -10.90 -28.11
CA GLN A 112 -22.31 -11.06 -29.52
C GLN A 112 -21.10 -10.19 -29.87
N ALA A 113 -20.99 -9.01 -29.28
CA ALA A 113 -19.89 -8.07 -29.53
C ALA A 113 -18.54 -8.62 -29.04
N PHE A 114 -18.58 -9.58 -28.11
CA PHE A 114 -17.39 -10.22 -27.53
C PHE A 114 -17.22 -11.68 -27.98
N GLY A 115 -18.11 -12.18 -28.85
CA GLY A 115 -18.03 -13.56 -29.35
C GLY A 115 -18.34 -14.63 -28.31
N ILE A 116 -19.06 -14.29 -27.23
CA ILE A 116 -19.35 -15.21 -26.11
C ILE A 116 -20.76 -15.82 -26.16
N GLY A 117 -21.46 -15.66 -27.28
CA GLY A 117 -22.80 -16.18 -27.49
C GLY A 117 -23.82 -15.09 -27.80
N THR A 118 -25.08 -15.34 -27.51
CA THR A 118 -26.20 -14.39 -27.69
C THR A 118 -26.94 -14.19 -26.38
N ILE A 119 -27.76 -13.15 -26.27
CA ILE A 119 -28.56 -12.90 -25.06
C ILE A 119 -29.48 -14.11 -24.82
N GLY A 120 -29.43 -14.68 -23.63
CA GLY A 120 -30.12 -15.91 -23.22
C GLY A 120 -29.38 -17.21 -23.56
N HIS A 121 -28.24 -17.11 -24.26
CA HIS A 121 -27.41 -18.24 -24.69
C HIS A 121 -25.92 -17.85 -24.65
N ILE A 122 -25.45 -17.28 -23.54
CA ILE A 122 -24.02 -17.03 -23.32
C ILE A 122 -23.33 -18.35 -22.96
N HIS A 123 -22.10 -18.54 -23.43
CA HIS A 123 -21.31 -19.72 -23.08
C HIS A 123 -21.12 -19.82 -21.55
N GLY A 124 -21.40 -21.00 -20.98
CA GLY A 124 -21.37 -21.20 -19.52
C GLY A 124 -20.03 -20.84 -18.87
N GLY A 125 -18.90 -21.09 -19.56
CA GLY A 125 -17.57 -20.65 -19.10
C GLY A 125 -17.47 -19.13 -18.95
N SER A 126 -17.93 -18.39 -19.96
CA SER A 126 -17.95 -16.92 -19.96
C SER A 126 -18.87 -16.35 -18.88
N LEU A 127 -19.99 -17.03 -18.55
CA LEU A 127 -20.85 -16.62 -17.43
C LEU A 127 -20.13 -16.73 -16.08
N VAL A 128 -19.35 -17.80 -15.87
CA VAL A 128 -18.55 -18.00 -14.64
C VAL A 128 -17.44 -16.96 -14.55
N GLU A 129 -16.68 -16.77 -15.63
CA GLU A 129 -15.58 -15.81 -15.68
C GLU A 129 -16.06 -14.38 -15.43
N MET A 130 -17.18 -14.00 -16.06
CA MET A 130 -17.79 -12.68 -15.97
C MET A 130 -18.27 -12.39 -14.54
N VAL A 131 -19.01 -13.32 -13.94
CA VAL A 131 -19.62 -13.10 -12.62
C VAL A 131 -18.56 -13.09 -11.51
N LEU A 132 -17.47 -13.87 -11.65
CA LEU A 132 -16.33 -13.77 -10.75
C LEU A 132 -15.62 -12.41 -10.89
N GLY A 133 -15.40 -11.94 -12.12
CA GLY A 133 -14.84 -10.62 -12.40
C GLY A 133 -15.66 -9.49 -11.76
N VAL A 134 -16.99 -9.54 -11.87
CA VAL A 134 -17.91 -8.58 -11.23
C VAL A 134 -17.86 -8.64 -9.73
N ALA A 135 -17.95 -9.83 -9.14
CA ALA A 135 -17.98 -9.98 -7.70
C ALA A 135 -16.69 -9.44 -7.06
N ILE A 136 -15.54 -9.80 -7.62
CA ILE A 136 -14.23 -9.32 -7.16
C ILE A 136 -14.09 -7.82 -7.43
N GLY A 137 -14.50 -7.33 -8.59
CA GLY A 137 -14.45 -5.91 -8.95
C GLY A 137 -15.30 -5.02 -8.04
N ALA A 138 -16.53 -5.43 -7.73
CA ALA A 138 -17.44 -4.71 -6.83
C ALA A 138 -16.95 -4.71 -5.37
N ILE A 139 -16.42 -5.84 -4.88
CA ILE A 139 -15.75 -5.91 -3.58
C ILE A 139 -14.55 -4.94 -3.54
N THR A 140 -13.75 -4.94 -4.61
CA THR A 140 -12.58 -4.07 -4.73
C THR A 140 -12.98 -2.61 -4.72
N PHE A 141 -14.04 -2.23 -5.44
CA PHE A 141 -14.53 -0.85 -5.51
C PHE A 141 -14.86 -0.31 -4.12
N THR A 142 -15.78 -0.95 -3.42
CA THR A 142 -16.25 -0.48 -2.11
C THR A 142 -15.19 -0.62 -1.03
N GLY A 143 -14.44 -1.72 -1.01
CA GLY A 143 -13.32 -1.90 -0.08
C GLY A 143 -12.27 -0.80 -0.22
N SER A 144 -11.96 -0.43 -1.46
CA SER A 144 -11.00 0.64 -1.78
C SER A 144 -11.52 2.03 -1.41
N VAL A 145 -12.82 2.29 -1.59
CA VAL A 145 -13.46 3.54 -1.15
C VAL A 145 -13.38 3.69 0.39
N ILE A 146 -13.62 2.62 1.14
CA ILE A 146 -13.48 2.64 2.61
C ILE A 146 -12.01 2.82 3.01
N ALA A 147 -11.08 2.13 2.35
CA ALA A 147 -9.65 2.30 2.60
C ALA A 147 -9.19 3.75 2.33
N PHE A 148 -9.62 4.34 1.22
CA PHE A 148 -9.41 5.75 0.90
C PHE A 148 -9.95 6.66 2.00
N ALA A 149 -11.21 6.48 2.40
CA ALA A 149 -11.87 7.33 3.40
C ALA A 149 -11.13 7.28 4.75
N LYS A 150 -10.64 6.11 5.17
CA LYS A 150 -9.84 5.95 6.40
C LYS A 150 -8.46 6.59 6.31
N LEU A 151 -7.76 6.39 5.19
CA LEU A 151 -6.43 6.96 4.99
C LEU A 151 -6.46 8.49 4.85
N ASN A 152 -7.50 9.02 4.21
CA ASN A 152 -7.70 10.45 4.00
C ASN A 152 -8.32 11.16 5.23
N GLY A 153 -8.80 10.41 6.23
CA GLY A 153 -9.39 10.95 7.46
C GLY A 153 -10.87 11.35 7.36
N ASN A 154 -11.54 11.05 6.24
CA ASN A 154 -13.00 11.19 6.12
C ASN A 154 -13.76 10.18 6.98
N MET A 155 -13.12 9.05 7.30
CA MET A 155 -13.61 8.02 8.21
C MET A 155 -12.59 7.79 9.32
N SER A 156 -13.06 7.47 10.53
CA SER A 156 -12.18 7.11 11.64
C SER A 156 -11.27 5.93 11.28
N GLY A 157 -9.98 6.06 11.62
CA GLY A 157 -9.02 4.97 11.51
C GLY A 157 -9.19 3.90 12.59
N LYS A 158 -10.08 4.08 13.58
CA LYS A 158 -10.35 3.04 14.58
C LYS A 158 -11.22 1.93 13.94
N PRO A 159 -10.98 0.64 14.26
CA PRO A 159 -11.88 -0.45 13.90
C PRO A 159 -13.34 -0.16 14.28
N ILE A 160 -14.26 -0.26 13.32
CA ILE A 160 -15.70 -0.15 13.57
C ILE A 160 -16.28 -1.56 13.54
N LEU A 161 -16.70 -2.07 14.70
CA LEU A 161 -17.12 -3.46 14.86
C LEU A 161 -18.64 -3.58 14.84
N LEU A 162 -19.17 -4.30 13.85
CA LEU A 162 -20.58 -4.66 13.79
C LEU A 162 -20.84 -5.91 14.67
N PRO A 163 -21.93 -5.96 15.47
CA PRO A 163 -22.32 -7.18 16.17
C PRO A 163 -22.49 -8.35 15.19
N ALA A 164 -21.99 -9.54 15.57
CA ALA A 164 -22.06 -10.75 14.74
C ALA A 164 -21.47 -10.63 13.31
N ARG A 165 -20.54 -9.69 13.07
CA ARG A 165 -19.92 -9.45 11.74
C ARG A 165 -19.46 -10.69 11.00
N HIS A 166 -18.91 -11.70 11.71
CA HIS A 166 -18.41 -12.92 11.09
C HIS A 166 -19.54 -13.78 10.53
N ILE A 167 -20.65 -13.86 11.25
CA ILE A 167 -21.85 -14.57 10.81
C ILE A 167 -22.47 -13.82 9.63
N ILE A 168 -22.56 -12.50 9.71
CA ILE A 168 -23.09 -11.66 8.63
C ILE A 168 -22.25 -11.82 7.36
N ASN A 169 -20.93 -11.64 7.46
CA ASN A 169 -20.02 -11.75 6.32
C ASN A 169 -20.01 -13.18 5.74
N GLY A 170 -20.01 -14.21 6.60
CA GLY A 170 -20.10 -15.61 6.18
C GLY A 170 -21.43 -15.92 5.47
N GLY A 171 -22.55 -15.43 6.02
CA GLY A 171 -23.87 -15.59 5.41
C GLY A 171 -23.97 -14.89 4.06
N LEU A 172 -23.45 -13.66 3.95
CA LEU A 172 -23.39 -12.93 2.67
C LEU A 172 -22.48 -13.64 1.66
N ALA A 173 -21.36 -14.20 2.08
CA ALA A 173 -20.47 -14.97 1.19
C ALA A 173 -21.15 -16.25 0.67
N ILE A 174 -21.87 -16.98 1.52
CA ILE A 174 -22.65 -18.16 1.10
C ILE A 174 -23.75 -17.74 0.13
N LEU A 175 -24.49 -16.66 0.45
CA LEU A 175 -25.53 -16.13 -0.43
C LEU A 175 -24.96 -15.71 -1.79
N LEU A 176 -23.78 -15.07 -1.80
CA LEU A 176 -23.07 -14.71 -3.04
C LEU A 176 -22.82 -15.92 -3.93
N VAL A 177 -22.30 -17.02 -3.35
CA VAL A 177 -22.05 -18.27 -4.08
C VAL A 177 -23.34 -18.86 -4.64
N ILE A 178 -24.42 -18.89 -3.85
CA ILE A 178 -25.74 -19.37 -4.30
C ILE A 178 -26.25 -18.54 -5.49
N LEU A 179 -26.16 -17.22 -5.40
CA LEU A 179 -26.59 -16.31 -6.46
C LEU A 179 -25.75 -16.48 -7.73
N ILE A 180 -24.43 -16.67 -7.60
CA ILE A 180 -23.53 -16.98 -8.72
C ILE A 180 -23.97 -18.26 -9.43
N ILE A 181 -24.23 -19.34 -8.69
CA ILE A 181 -24.69 -20.61 -9.27
C ILE A 181 -26.04 -20.43 -9.97
N ALA A 182 -26.97 -19.69 -9.36
CA ALA A 182 -28.27 -19.40 -9.94
C ALA A 182 -28.14 -18.55 -11.22
N PHE A 183 -27.28 -17.54 -11.23
CA PHE A 183 -27.01 -16.71 -12.40
C PHE A 183 -26.43 -17.52 -13.55
N VAL A 184 -25.40 -18.33 -13.31
CA VAL A 184 -24.78 -19.17 -14.36
C VAL A 184 -25.77 -20.15 -14.99
N ARG A 185 -26.78 -20.61 -14.23
CA ARG A 185 -27.83 -21.51 -14.75
C ARG A 185 -28.96 -20.81 -15.49
N THR A 186 -29.23 -19.54 -15.19
CA THR A 186 -30.45 -18.85 -15.64
C THR A 186 -30.19 -17.65 -16.54
N GLU A 187 -28.95 -17.15 -16.57
CA GLU A 187 -28.56 -15.90 -17.23
C GLU A 187 -29.40 -14.68 -16.79
N ASN A 188 -30.03 -14.74 -15.61
CA ASN A 188 -30.97 -13.71 -15.21
C ASN A 188 -30.23 -12.40 -14.85
N HIS A 189 -30.50 -11.33 -15.60
CA HIS A 189 -29.88 -10.02 -15.38
C HIS A 189 -30.17 -9.43 -13.99
N ALA A 190 -31.31 -9.76 -13.37
CA ALA A 190 -31.59 -9.33 -12.00
C ALA A 190 -30.64 -9.99 -10.99
N LEU A 191 -30.27 -11.27 -11.21
CA LEU A 191 -29.28 -11.96 -10.37
C LEU A 191 -27.89 -11.33 -10.54
N PHE A 192 -27.51 -10.94 -11.75
CA PHE A 192 -26.25 -10.22 -12.00
C PHE A 192 -26.14 -8.94 -11.15
N TRP A 193 -27.19 -8.10 -11.16
CA TRP A 193 -27.18 -6.87 -10.38
C TRP A 193 -27.32 -7.11 -8.88
N LEU A 194 -28.02 -8.17 -8.46
CA LEU A 194 -28.09 -8.57 -7.05
C LEU A 194 -26.73 -9.04 -6.54
N ILE A 195 -26.00 -9.84 -7.31
CA ILE A 195 -24.61 -10.23 -7.05
C ILE A 195 -23.74 -8.99 -6.92
N THR A 196 -23.84 -8.07 -7.89
CA THR A 196 -23.10 -6.81 -7.87
C THR A 196 -23.37 -6.03 -6.58
N LEU A 197 -24.64 -5.79 -6.24
CA LEU A 197 -25.04 -5.06 -5.04
C LEU A 197 -24.55 -5.74 -3.76
N LEU A 198 -24.68 -7.06 -3.67
CA LEU A 198 -24.24 -7.82 -2.52
C LEU A 198 -22.71 -7.79 -2.38
N SER A 199 -21.97 -7.86 -3.49
CA SER A 199 -20.51 -7.70 -3.50
C SER A 199 -20.06 -6.29 -3.11
N LEU A 200 -20.79 -5.24 -3.51
CA LEU A 200 -20.55 -3.87 -3.05
C LEU A 200 -20.74 -3.77 -1.52
N VAL A 201 -21.81 -4.34 -0.98
CA VAL A 201 -22.05 -4.35 0.46
C VAL A 201 -20.95 -5.14 1.19
N LEU A 202 -20.62 -6.33 0.69
CA LEU A 202 -19.60 -7.20 1.29
C LEU A 202 -18.23 -6.52 1.32
N GLY A 203 -17.81 -5.86 0.22
CA GLY A 203 -16.54 -5.13 0.17
C GLY A 203 -16.44 -4.02 1.21
N GLY A 204 -17.52 -3.29 1.47
CA GLY A 204 -17.58 -2.35 2.58
C GLY A 204 -17.46 -3.04 3.94
N LEU A 205 -18.27 -4.07 4.19
CA LEU A 205 -18.35 -4.75 5.49
C LEU A 205 -17.06 -5.47 5.89
N ILE A 206 -16.26 -5.96 4.94
CA ILE A 206 -14.98 -6.60 5.25
C ILE A 206 -13.87 -5.60 5.61
N ILE A 207 -13.91 -4.35 5.09
CA ILE A 207 -12.85 -3.35 5.32
C ILE A 207 -13.17 -2.39 6.49
N VAL A 208 -14.44 -2.11 6.75
CA VAL A 208 -14.89 -1.28 7.89
C VAL A 208 -14.33 -1.73 9.26
N PRO A 209 -14.21 -3.03 9.59
CA PRO A 209 -13.65 -3.45 10.89
C PRO A 209 -12.13 -3.41 10.97
N ILE A 210 -11.40 -3.18 9.86
CA ILE A 210 -9.94 -3.17 9.86
C ILE A 210 -9.43 -1.78 10.30
N GLY A 211 -8.40 -1.70 11.15
CA GLY A 211 -7.86 -0.42 11.60
C GLY A 211 -7.09 0.35 10.50
N GLY A 212 -6.88 1.66 10.70
CA GLY A 212 -6.09 2.57 9.85
C GLY A 212 -4.65 2.12 9.62
N ALA A 213 -3.88 2.00 10.70
CA ALA A 213 -3.11 0.81 11.01
C ALA A 213 -2.70 -0.17 9.88
N ASP A 214 -3.64 -1.05 9.53
CA ASP A 214 -3.45 -2.22 8.68
C ASP A 214 -3.98 -1.93 7.26
N MET A 215 -4.47 -0.69 7.03
CA MET A 215 -4.88 -0.23 5.70
C MET A 215 -3.80 -0.41 4.64
N PRO A 216 -2.49 -0.27 4.90
CA PRO A 216 -1.48 -0.51 3.87
C PRO A 216 -1.54 -1.96 3.34
N VAL A 217 -1.76 -2.95 4.21
CA VAL A 217 -1.96 -4.36 3.82
C VAL A 217 -3.26 -4.51 3.03
N VAL A 218 -4.34 -3.86 3.49
CA VAL A 218 -5.64 -3.87 2.79
C VAL A 218 -5.53 -3.28 1.39
N VAL A 219 -4.82 -2.17 1.21
CA VAL A 219 -4.61 -1.54 -0.10
C VAL A 219 -3.84 -2.47 -1.03
N SER A 220 -2.83 -3.18 -0.51
CA SER A 220 -2.09 -4.19 -1.28
C SER A 220 -2.95 -5.41 -1.64
N MET A 221 -3.83 -5.86 -0.74
CA MET A 221 -4.76 -6.95 -1.02
C MET A 221 -5.80 -6.53 -2.07
N LEU A 222 -6.34 -5.31 -1.98
CA LEU A 222 -7.28 -4.78 -2.96
C LEU A 222 -6.63 -4.56 -4.32
N ASN A 223 -5.32 -4.24 -4.36
CA ASN A 223 -4.54 -4.28 -5.61
C ASN A 223 -4.56 -5.69 -6.22
N SER A 224 -4.34 -6.73 -5.40
CA SER A 224 -4.43 -8.13 -5.86
C SER A 224 -5.81 -8.43 -6.44
N TYR A 225 -6.89 -8.05 -5.73
CA TYR A 225 -8.26 -8.28 -6.20
C TYR A 225 -8.53 -7.56 -7.52
N SER A 226 -8.03 -6.33 -7.68
CA SER A 226 -8.17 -5.59 -8.94
C SER A 226 -7.51 -6.33 -10.13
N GLY A 227 -6.35 -6.96 -9.90
CA GLY A 227 -5.68 -7.81 -10.88
C GLY A 227 -6.47 -9.06 -11.23
N TRP A 228 -7.01 -9.77 -10.22
CA TRP A 228 -7.84 -10.97 -10.46
C TRP A 228 -9.17 -10.65 -11.13
N ALA A 229 -9.78 -9.50 -10.81
CA ALA A 229 -10.96 -9.01 -11.53
C ALA A 229 -10.63 -8.76 -13.01
N ALA A 230 -9.52 -8.08 -13.29
CA ALA A 230 -9.06 -7.83 -14.66
C ALA A 230 -8.76 -9.13 -15.41
N ALA A 231 -8.17 -10.14 -14.76
CA ALA A 231 -7.92 -11.45 -15.35
C ALA A 231 -9.23 -12.19 -15.67
N GLY A 232 -10.21 -12.18 -14.75
CA GLY A 232 -11.53 -12.78 -14.97
C GLY A 232 -12.28 -12.16 -16.15
N ILE A 233 -12.26 -10.84 -16.27
CA ILE A 233 -12.76 -10.14 -17.44
C ILE A 233 -11.95 -10.49 -18.69
N GLY A 234 -10.62 -10.60 -18.57
CA GLY A 234 -9.75 -11.04 -19.65
C GLY A 234 -10.15 -12.41 -20.23
N PHE A 235 -10.48 -13.38 -19.38
CA PHE A 235 -11.00 -14.68 -19.81
C PHE A 235 -12.35 -14.54 -20.52
N THR A 236 -13.29 -13.78 -19.92
CA THR A 236 -14.60 -13.51 -20.52
C THR A 236 -14.45 -12.95 -21.93
N LEU A 237 -13.47 -12.08 -22.16
CA LEU A 237 -13.25 -11.42 -23.45
C LEU A 237 -12.30 -12.17 -24.39
N GLY A 238 -11.72 -13.31 -23.95
CA GLY A 238 -10.66 -14.00 -24.69
C GLY A 238 -9.42 -13.13 -24.95
N ASN A 239 -9.12 -12.17 -24.06
CA ASN A 239 -8.06 -11.19 -24.24
C ASN A 239 -6.80 -11.56 -23.42
N SER A 240 -5.79 -12.11 -24.10
CA SER A 240 -4.53 -12.53 -23.47
C SER A 240 -3.79 -11.41 -22.75
N ALA A 241 -3.85 -10.16 -23.22
CA ALA A 241 -3.19 -9.05 -22.54
C ALA A 241 -3.83 -8.77 -21.17
N LEU A 242 -5.17 -8.77 -21.09
CA LEU A 242 -5.88 -8.60 -19.81
C LEU A 242 -5.63 -9.78 -18.86
N ILE A 243 -5.62 -11.00 -19.38
CA ILE A 243 -5.34 -12.21 -18.57
C ILE A 243 -3.93 -12.12 -17.97
N ILE A 244 -2.91 -11.88 -18.81
CA ILE A 244 -1.52 -11.85 -18.36
C ILE A 244 -1.28 -10.68 -17.39
N THR A 245 -1.69 -9.46 -17.76
CA THR A 245 -1.50 -8.29 -16.90
C THR A 245 -2.28 -8.41 -15.59
N GLY A 246 -3.53 -8.90 -15.66
CA GLY A 246 -4.35 -9.14 -14.47
C GLY A 246 -3.70 -10.15 -13.51
N ALA A 247 -3.19 -11.27 -14.02
CA ALA A 247 -2.50 -12.27 -13.22
C ALA A 247 -1.18 -11.74 -12.61
N LEU A 248 -0.43 -10.91 -13.34
CA LEU A 248 0.80 -10.27 -12.83
C LEU A 248 0.50 -9.29 -11.69
N VAL A 249 -0.49 -8.42 -11.87
CA VAL A 249 -0.92 -7.47 -10.82
C VAL A 249 -1.52 -8.22 -9.63
N GLY A 250 -2.33 -9.24 -9.90
CA GLY A 250 -2.96 -10.10 -8.89
C GLY A 250 -1.95 -10.79 -8.00
N SER A 251 -0.96 -11.47 -8.59
CA SER A 251 0.11 -12.14 -7.86
C SER A 251 1.03 -11.17 -7.12
N SER A 252 1.41 -10.05 -7.74
CA SER A 252 2.25 -9.02 -7.11
C SER A 252 1.59 -8.44 -5.85
N GLY A 253 0.31 -8.09 -5.92
CA GLY A 253 -0.43 -7.60 -4.75
C GLY A 253 -0.52 -8.62 -3.62
N ALA A 254 -0.72 -9.91 -3.95
CA ALA A 254 -0.77 -10.98 -2.96
C ALA A 254 0.58 -11.20 -2.26
N ILE A 255 1.67 -11.24 -3.03
CA ILE A 255 3.04 -11.38 -2.51
C ILE A 255 3.39 -10.18 -1.61
N LEU A 256 3.10 -8.96 -2.06
CA LEU A 256 3.36 -7.76 -1.27
C LEU A 256 2.57 -7.76 0.04
N SER A 257 1.29 -8.12 0.00
CA SER A 257 0.45 -8.26 1.21
C SER A 257 1.06 -9.24 2.21
N TYR A 258 1.58 -10.37 1.72
CA TYR A 258 2.25 -11.37 2.55
C TYR A 258 3.54 -10.84 3.17
N ILE A 259 4.40 -10.18 2.38
CA ILE A 259 5.66 -9.59 2.87
C ILE A 259 5.38 -8.55 3.96
N MET A 260 4.37 -7.70 3.76
CA MET A 260 3.97 -6.70 4.76
C MET A 260 3.48 -7.35 6.06
N CYS A 261 2.62 -8.38 5.96
CA CYS A 261 2.15 -9.14 7.12
C CYS A 261 3.32 -9.76 7.90
N LYS A 262 4.27 -10.37 7.19
CA LYS A 262 5.49 -10.95 7.76
C LYS A 262 6.35 -9.88 8.45
N GLY A 263 6.53 -8.71 7.82
CA GLY A 263 7.27 -7.58 8.39
C GLY A 263 6.62 -6.98 9.64
N MET A 264 5.32 -7.22 9.85
CA MET A 264 4.58 -6.84 11.06
C MET A 264 4.45 -7.98 12.08
N ASN A 265 5.00 -9.17 11.80
CA ASN A 265 4.77 -10.42 12.52
C ASN A 265 3.28 -10.69 12.82
N ARG A 266 2.40 -10.42 11.85
CA ARG A 266 0.96 -10.73 11.95
C ARG A 266 0.56 -11.66 10.82
N SER A 267 -0.33 -12.61 11.11
CA SER A 267 -0.85 -13.48 10.07
C SER A 267 -1.82 -12.73 9.15
N PHE A 268 -1.80 -13.05 7.86
CA PHE A 268 -2.72 -12.45 6.87
C PHE A 268 -4.20 -12.60 7.28
N ILE A 269 -4.56 -13.79 7.80
CA ILE A 269 -5.92 -14.08 8.28
C ILE A 269 -6.30 -13.17 9.45
N SER A 270 -5.39 -12.90 10.38
CA SER A 270 -5.64 -12.02 11.52
C SER A 270 -5.94 -10.58 11.10
N VAL A 271 -5.23 -10.10 10.07
CA VAL A 271 -5.43 -8.76 9.50
C VAL A 271 -6.78 -8.65 8.79
N ILE A 272 -7.13 -9.61 7.93
CA ILE A 272 -8.36 -9.57 7.13
C ILE A 272 -9.61 -9.83 7.96
N LEU A 273 -9.56 -10.72 8.94
CA LEU A 273 -10.69 -10.97 9.84
C LEU A 273 -10.82 -9.92 10.95
N GLY A 274 -9.96 -8.90 10.98
CA GLY A 274 -10.10 -7.73 11.85
C GLY A 274 -10.14 -8.10 13.33
N GLY A 275 -9.16 -8.85 13.81
CA GLY A 275 -9.02 -9.18 15.24
C GLY A 275 -9.19 -10.66 15.60
N PHE A 276 -9.17 -11.58 14.63
CA PHE A 276 -8.97 -13.00 14.93
C PHE A 276 -7.49 -13.22 15.30
N GLY A 277 -7.22 -13.67 16.52
CA GLY A 277 -5.86 -13.90 17.04
C GLY A 277 -5.34 -12.84 18.02
N GLY A 278 -6.19 -11.92 18.48
CA GLY A 278 -5.90 -11.01 19.60
C GLY A 278 -6.67 -11.35 20.88
N GLU A 279 -7.14 -12.60 21.03
CA GLU A 279 -7.59 -13.07 22.34
C GLU A 279 -6.35 -13.47 23.15
N THR A 280 -6.16 -12.77 24.28
CA THR A 280 -4.98 -12.70 25.17
C THR A 280 -3.84 -11.83 24.61
N ALA A 281 -3.47 -10.68 25.19
CA ALA A 281 -3.66 -10.19 26.55
C ALA A 281 -4.57 -8.96 26.62
N ALA A 282 -5.37 -8.88 27.69
CA ALA A 282 -5.90 -7.61 28.15
C ALA A 282 -4.74 -6.61 28.23
N ALA A 283 -4.90 -5.43 27.62
CA ALA A 283 -4.05 -4.30 27.98
C ALA A 283 -4.17 -4.16 29.49
N ALA A 284 -3.11 -4.52 30.22
CA ALA A 284 -3.04 -4.27 31.64
C ALA A 284 -3.10 -2.75 31.81
N GLY A 285 -4.31 -2.24 32.08
CA GLY A 285 -4.60 -0.86 32.44
C GLY A 285 -4.09 -0.55 33.85
N GLY A 286 -2.85 -0.95 34.14
CA GLY A 286 -2.11 -0.40 35.26
C GLY A 286 -1.65 0.97 34.86
N ALA A 287 -1.97 1.98 35.68
CA ALA A 287 -1.23 3.23 35.66
C ALA A 287 0.24 2.90 35.87
N LYS A 288 1.03 2.83 34.79
CA LYS A 288 2.47 2.71 34.89
C LYS A 288 2.98 4.00 35.51
N GLU A 289 3.72 3.89 36.60
CA GLU A 289 4.41 5.01 37.23
C GLU A 289 5.16 5.82 36.16
N ALA A 290 5.16 7.15 36.32
CA ALA A 290 5.90 8.05 35.44
C ALA A 290 7.41 7.75 35.56
N ARG A 291 7.89 6.79 34.76
CA ARG A 291 9.31 6.47 34.67
C ARG A 291 10.02 7.70 34.10
N PRO A 292 11.09 8.19 34.75
CA PRO A 292 11.80 9.36 34.26
C PRO A 292 12.40 9.07 32.89
N VAL A 293 12.33 10.07 32.00
CA VAL A 293 12.98 10.05 30.67
C VAL A 293 14.08 11.09 30.65
N LYS A 294 15.20 10.80 29.97
CA LYS A 294 16.26 11.80 29.76
C LYS A 294 15.79 12.72 28.64
N GLN A 295 15.63 14.01 28.91
CA GLN A 295 15.26 15.00 27.91
C GLN A 295 16.51 15.78 27.49
N GLY A 296 16.69 15.94 26.18
CA GLY A 296 17.75 16.74 25.59
C GLY A 296 17.22 17.91 24.77
N SER A 297 18.12 18.80 24.40
CA SER A 297 17.86 19.91 23.49
C SER A 297 18.40 19.62 22.07
N ALA A 298 18.00 20.45 21.10
CA ALA A 298 18.53 20.37 19.75
C ALA A 298 20.04 20.72 19.72
N GLU A 299 20.50 21.59 20.62
CA GLU A 299 21.91 21.92 20.82
C GLU A 299 22.70 20.67 21.25
N ASP A 300 22.21 19.93 22.25
CA ASP A 300 22.86 18.70 22.73
C ASP A 300 22.97 17.66 21.61
N ALA A 301 21.88 17.50 20.85
CA ALA A 301 21.82 16.59 19.72
C ALA A 301 22.85 16.94 18.64
N ALA A 302 22.95 18.22 18.27
CA ALA A 302 23.93 18.70 17.30
C ALA A 302 25.37 18.46 17.80
N PHE A 303 25.65 18.77 19.06
CA PHE A 303 26.97 18.56 19.65
C PHE A 303 27.38 17.08 19.65
N ILE A 304 26.49 16.19 20.09
CA ILE A 304 26.76 14.74 20.12
C ILE A 304 26.99 14.20 18.70
N MET A 305 26.13 14.56 17.75
CA MET A 305 26.24 14.07 16.38
C MET A 305 27.47 14.62 15.65
N LYS A 306 27.85 15.88 15.89
CA LYS A 306 29.06 16.48 15.30
C LYS A 306 30.35 15.78 15.74
N ASN A 307 30.36 15.23 16.95
CA ASN A 307 31.50 14.49 17.50
C ASN A 307 31.39 12.96 17.31
N ALA A 308 30.35 12.49 16.60
CA ALA A 308 30.19 11.07 16.28
C ALA A 308 31.06 10.68 15.08
N SER A 309 31.53 9.44 15.03
CA SER A 309 32.09 8.87 13.80
C SER A 309 30.99 8.32 12.91
N LYS A 310 29.92 7.78 13.49
CA LYS A 310 28.82 7.14 12.76
C LYS A 310 27.44 7.45 13.31
N VAL A 311 26.57 7.95 12.45
CA VAL A 311 25.16 8.29 12.74
C VAL A 311 24.24 7.46 11.85
N ILE A 312 23.35 6.68 12.46
CA ILE A 312 22.30 5.94 11.74
C ILE A 312 20.96 6.63 11.98
N ILE A 313 20.35 7.12 10.91
CA ILE A 313 19.06 7.80 10.91
C ILE A 313 17.94 6.78 10.72
N VAL A 314 16.94 6.80 11.60
CA VAL A 314 15.77 5.93 11.54
C VAL A 314 14.51 6.77 11.32
N PRO A 315 14.07 6.95 10.06
CA PRO A 315 12.87 7.71 9.75
C PRO A 315 11.60 6.91 9.99
N GLY A 316 10.56 7.59 10.48
CA GLY A 316 9.22 7.02 10.64
C GLY A 316 8.12 7.96 10.17
N TYR A 317 6.86 7.55 10.39
CA TYR A 317 5.71 8.29 9.89
C TYR A 317 5.61 9.72 10.44
N GLY A 318 6.12 9.99 11.64
CA GLY A 318 6.17 11.35 12.19
C GLY A 318 7.00 12.33 11.35
N MET A 319 8.06 11.86 10.68
CA MET A 319 8.85 12.65 9.73
C MET A 319 7.99 13.07 8.53
N ALA A 320 7.21 12.13 7.99
CA ALA A 320 6.32 12.37 6.86
C ALA A 320 5.23 13.39 7.19
N VAL A 321 4.59 13.26 8.36
CA VAL A 321 3.55 14.20 8.82
C VAL A 321 4.10 15.61 9.01
N ALA A 322 5.32 15.73 9.53
CA ALA A 322 5.97 17.03 9.73
C ALA A 322 6.62 17.62 8.47
N GLN A 323 6.68 16.86 7.36
CA GLN A 323 7.42 17.24 6.15
C GLN A 323 8.90 17.55 6.43
N ALA A 324 9.52 16.73 7.28
CA ALA A 324 10.89 16.95 7.76
C ALA A 324 11.99 16.37 6.86
N GLN A 325 11.65 15.67 5.77
CA GLN A 325 12.62 14.95 4.93
C GLN A 325 13.71 15.86 4.33
N HIS A 326 13.39 17.11 3.98
CA HIS A 326 14.37 18.07 3.46
C HIS A 326 15.31 18.59 4.54
N SER A 327 14.78 18.92 5.73
CA SER A 327 15.59 19.33 6.88
C SER A 327 16.49 18.19 7.35
N LEU A 328 16.01 16.94 7.28
CA LEU A 328 16.78 15.74 7.59
C LEU A 328 17.94 15.54 6.59
N ARG A 329 17.68 15.76 5.30
CA ARG A 329 18.71 15.74 4.26
C ARG A 329 19.78 16.79 4.53
N GLU A 330 19.38 18.02 4.83
CA GLU A 330 20.30 19.12 5.14
C GLU A 330 21.17 18.79 6.37
N MET A 331 20.57 18.24 7.42
CA MET A 331 21.29 17.76 8.61
C MET A 331 22.33 16.71 8.26
N ALA A 332 21.94 15.69 7.48
CA ALA A 332 22.84 14.64 7.04
C ALA A 332 24.01 15.18 6.19
N ASP A 333 23.75 16.13 5.31
CA ASP A 333 24.80 16.76 4.50
C ASP A 333 25.78 17.53 5.39
N LYS A 334 25.32 18.34 6.35
CA LYS A 334 26.20 19.04 7.29
C LYS A 334 27.07 18.07 8.10
N LEU A 335 26.48 16.97 8.60
CA LEU A 335 27.23 15.94 9.32
C LEU A 335 28.31 15.30 8.45
N LYS A 336 28.04 15.02 7.18
CA LYS A 336 29.06 14.49 6.25
C LYS A 336 30.18 15.48 5.97
N HIS A 337 29.89 16.79 5.92
CA HIS A 337 30.93 17.82 5.79
C HIS A 337 31.87 17.85 7.00
N GLU A 338 31.37 17.47 8.18
CA GLU A 338 32.16 17.28 9.41
C GLU A 338 32.86 15.91 9.47
N GLY A 339 32.76 15.08 8.41
CA GLY A 339 33.41 13.78 8.30
C GLY A 339 32.66 12.62 8.95
N VAL A 340 31.40 12.82 9.34
CA VAL A 340 30.57 11.78 9.97
C VAL A 340 30.00 10.82 8.92
N GLU A 341 30.10 9.51 9.16
CA GLU A 341 29.42 8.49 8.35
C GLU A 341 27.92 8.51 8.66
N VAL A 342 27.09 8.87 7.67
CA VAL A 342 25.62 8.92 7.82
C VAL A 342 24.97 7.84 6.97
N LYS A 343 24.13 7.01 7.61
CA LYS A 343 23.31 5.98 6.94
C LYS A 343 21.85 6.12 7.34
N TYR A 344 20.93 5.71 6.47
CA TYR A 344 19.50 5.66 6.72
C TYR A 344 19.06 4.20 6.86
N ALA A 345 18.41 3.86 7.97
CA ALA A 345 17.89 2.53 8.25
C ALA A 345 16.36 2.53 8.12
N ILE A 346 15.84 1.85 7.10
CA ILE A 346 14.41 1.80 6.79
C ILE A 346 13.80 0.50 7.30
N HIS A 347 12.76 0.65 8.11
CA HIS A 347 11.93 -0.49 8.48
C HIS A 347 10.92 -0.79 7.36
N PRO A 348 10.68 -2.06 6.96
CA PRO A 348 9.79 -2.41 5.84
C PRO A 348 8.35 -1.87 5.97
N VAL A 349 7.87 -1.71 7.21
CA VAL A 349 6.55 -1.16 7.52
C VAL A 349 6.57 0.26 8.11
N ALA A 350 7.67 1.00 7.96
CA ALA A 350 7.70 2.41 8.33
C ALA A 350 6.79 3.25 7.41
N GLY A 351 5.83 3.96 8.00
CA GLY A 351 4.93 4.86 7.28
C GLY A 351 3.50 4.31 7.11
N ARG A 352 2.87 4.65 5.98
CA ARG A 352 1.49 4.26 5.62
C ARG A 352 1.36 3.56 4.27
N MET A 353 2.46 3.21 3.64
CA MET A 353 2.50 2.37 2.45
C MET A 353 3.85 1.66 2.38
N PRO A 354 3.98 0.53 1.68
CA PRO A 354 5.28 -0.06 1.37
C PRO A 354 6.18 0.96 0.69
N GLY A 355 7.43 1.05 1.16
CA GLY A 355 8.42 1.98 0.61
C GLY A 355 8.12 3.47 0.86
N HIS A 356 7.20 3.82 1.77
CA HIS A 356 6.82 5.22 2.02
C HIS A 356 8.05 6.08 2.35
N MET A 357 8.93 5.59 3.22
CA MET A 357 10.13 6.34 3.59
C MET A 357 11.12 6.46 2.43
N ASN A 358 11.32 5.40 1.63
CA ASN A 358 12.20 5.42 0.47
C ASN A 358 11.78 6.52 -0.53
N VAL A 359 10.47 6.64 -0.77
CA VAL A 359 9.92 7.66 -1.67
C VAL A 359 10.15 9.08 -1.16
N LEU A 360 9.95 9.34 0.14
CA LEU A 360 10.16 10.66 0.73
C LEU A 360 11.65 11.04 0.80
N LEU A 361 12.52 10.07 1.07
CA LEU A 361 13.96 10.29 1.05
C LEU A 361 14.46 10.55 -0.38
N ALA A 362 13.92 9.84 -1.37
CA ALA A 362 14.20 10.11 -2.78
C ALA A 362 13.70 11.50 -3.21
N GLU A 363 12.53 11.94 -2.73
CA GLU A 363 12.03 13.31 -2.93
C GLU A 363 12.98 14.36 -2.33
N ALA A 364 13.58 14.05 -1.17
CA ALA A 364 14.64 14.87 -0.57
C ALA A 364 16.01 14.67 -1.23
N ASN A 365 16.09 13.96 -2.36
CA ASN A 365 17.31 13.62 -3.11
C ASN A 365 18.36 12.84 -2.31
N VAL A 366 17.99 12.09 -1.27
CA VAL A 366 18.92 11.21 -0.53
C VAL A 366 19.49 10.13 -1.46
N PRO A 367 20.81 9.88 -1.45
CA PRO A 367 21.44 8.88 -2.31
C PRO A 367 21.02 7.47 -1.88
N TYR A 368 20.69 6.61 -2.84
CA TYR A 368 20.16 5.27 -2.54
C TYR A 368 21.19 4.35 -1.86
N ASP A 369 22.48 4.56 -2.10
CA ASP A 369 23.59 3.84 -1.48
C ASP A 369 23.74 4.12 0.03
N GLU A 370 23.06 5.15 0.53
CA GLU A 370 23.01 5.48 1.94
C GLU A 370 21.75 4.92 2.63
N VAL A 371 20.81 4.34 1.87
CA VAL A 371 19.51 3.86 2.36
C VAL A 371 19.53 2.33 2.41
N PHE A 372 19.45 1.81 3.63
CA PHE A 372 19.56 0.38 3.92
C PHE A 372 18.26 -0.18 4.48
N GLU A 373 17.95 -1.41 4.08
CA GLU A 373 16.84 -2.17 4.65
C GLU A 373 17.25 -2.80 6.00
N LEU A 374 16.24 -3.22 6.78
CA LEU A 374 16.43 -3.73 8.14
C LEU A 374 17.49 -4.83 8.27
N GLU A 375 17.50 -5.80 7.35
CA GLU A 375 18.39 -6.97 7.42
C GLU A 375 19.85 -6.59 7.16
N ASP A 376 20.08 -5.58 6.33
CA ASP A 376 21.42 -5.15 5.92
C ASP A 376 22.09 -4.27 6.99
N ILE A 377 21.31 -3.46 7.71
CA ILE A 377 21.84 -2.44 8.62
C ILE A 377 21.83 -2.85 10.10
N ASN A 378 21.03 -3.84 10.50
CA ASN A 378 20.80 -4.12 11.93
C ASN A 378 22.06 -4.50 12.70
N ASN A 379 23.01 -5.18 12.05
CA ASN A 379 24.29 -5.57 12.66
C ASN A 379 25.22 -4.37 12.90
N GLU A 380 24.99 -3.24 12.23
CA GLU A 380 25.83 -2.05 12.34
C GLU A 380 25.47 -1.15 13.54
N PHE A 381 24.27 -1.30 14.14
CA PHE A 381 23.86 -0.46 15.28
C PHE A 381 24.79 -0.56 16.49
N ALA A 382 25.40 -1.72 16.73
CA ALA A 382 26.37 -1.90 17.82
C ALA A 382 27.67 -1.08 17.63
N GLN A 383 27.94 -0.65 16.40
CA GLN A 383 29.10 0.17 16.03
C GLN A 383 28.72 1.65 15.84
N ALA A 384 27.44 1.99 15.87
CA ALA A 384 26.97 3.36 15.71
C ALA A 384 27.14 4.16 17.01
N ASP A 385 27.68 5.37 16.89
CA ASP A 385 27.77 6.29 18.02
C ASP A 385 26.40 6.89 18.33
N VAL A 386 25.62 7.19 17.28
CA VAL A 386 24.29 7.79 17.42
C VAL A 386 23.28 7.09 16.53
N ALA A 387 22.13 6.73 17.11
CA ALA A 387 20.91 6.43 16.37
C ALA A 387 19.96 7.64 16.45
N TYR A 388 19.71 8.31 15.32
CA TYR A 388 18.79 9.46 15.24
C TYR A 388 17.40 8.99 14.78
N VAL A 389 16.49 8.79 15.73
CA VAL A 389 15.15 8.23 15.49
C VAL A 389 14.14 9.36 15.31
N ILE A 390 13.67 9.58 14.09
CA ILE A 390 12.78 10.70 13.74
C ILE A 390 11.37 10.23 13.41
N GLY A 391 10.45 10.39 14.37
CA GLY A 391 9.03 10.10 14.15
C GLY A 391 8.70 8.61 13.94
N ALA A 392 9.61 7.71 14.29
CA ALA A 392 9.34 6.29 14.45
C ALA A 392 8.87 5.98 15.88
N ASN A 393 8.25 4.81 16.10
CA ASN A 393 7.93 4.35 17.44
C ASN A 393 7.98 2.82 17.53
N ASP A 394 6.95 2.14 17.02
CA ASP A 394 6.81 0.69 17.17
C ASP A 394 7.95 -0.09 16.51
N VAL A 395 8.44 0.39 15.36
CA VAL A 395 9.55 -0.20 14.58
C VAL A 395 10.92 -0.15 15.29
N THR A 396 10.98 0.52 16.44
CA THR A 396 12.16 0.64 17.30
C THR A 396 11.88 0.14 18.73
N ASN A 397 10.72 -0.45 18.99
CA ASN A 397 10.29 -0.77 20.35
C ASN A 397 10.83 -2.14 20.81
N PRO A 398 11.71 -2.20 21.83
CA PRO A 398 12.33 -3.43 22.30
C PRO A 398 11.33 -4.48 22.81
N ALA A 399 10.13 -4.05 23.22
CA ALA A 399 9.05 -4.95 23.66
C ALA A 399 8.70 -6.01 22.61
N ALA A 400 8.97 -5.76 21.33
CA ALA A 400 8.83 -6.76 20.27
C ALA A 400 9.71 -8.00 20.48
N LYS A 401 10.80 -7.90 21.26
CA LYS A 401 11.73 -9.01 21.55
C LYS A 401 11.65 -9.50 22.99
N THR A 402 11.34 -8.59 23.93
CA THR A 402 11.47 -8.85 25.37
C THR A 402 10.15 -9.22 26.04
N ASP A 403 9.00 -8.81 25.50
CA ASP A 403 7.70 -8.97 26.16
C ASP A 403 6.74 -9.84 25.33
N PRO A 404 6.58 -11.14 25.66
CA PRO A 404 5.65 -12.04 25.00
C PRO A 404 4.18 -11.61 25.06
N ALA A 405 3.80 -10.74 26.01
CA ALA A 405 2.44 -10.22 26.12
C ALA A 405 2.20 -8.98 25.23
N SER A 406 3.26 -8.42 24.64
CA SER A 406 3.17 -7.26 23.77
C SER A 406 2.47 -7.60 22.45
N PRO A 407 1.51 -6.77 21.96
CA PRO A 407 0.88 -6.93 20.66
C PRO A 407 1.85 -6.92 19.46
N ILE A 408 3.09 -6.48 19.66
CA ILE A 408 4.15 -6.43 18.65
C ILE A 408 5.24 -7.50 18.87
N PHE A 409 5.02 -8.44 19.79
CA PHE A 409 6.00 -9.51 20.06
C PHE A 409 6.31 -10.32 18.79
N GLY A 410 7.60 -10.58 18.57
CA GLY A 410 8.17 -11.25 17.40
C GLY A 410 8.27 -10.38 16.14
N MET A 411 7.81 -9.12 16.15
CA MET A 411 8.03 -8.18 15.05
C MET A 411 9.55 -7.92 14.90
N PRO A 412 10.14 -8.10 13.70
CA PRO A 412 11.48 -7.58 13.43
C PRO A 412 11.48 -6.08 13.74
N ILE A 413 12.50 -5.59 14.42
CA ILE A 413 12.65 -4.16 14.73
C ILE A 413 14.06 -3.72 14.38
N LEU A 414 14.26 -2.40 14.26
CA LEU A 414 15.59 -1.82 14.19
C LEU A 414 16.22 -1.80 15.58
N ASP A 415 17.43 -2.38 15.69
CA ASP A 415 18.16 -2.53 16.95
C ASP A 415 18.84 -1.24 17.42
N VAL A 416 18.10 -0.13 17.37
CA VAL A 416 18.59 1.21 17.73
C VAL A 416 19.11 1.27 19.17
N GLU A 417 18.61 0.40 20.04
CA GLU A 417 19.05 0.29 21.43
C GLU A 417 20.52 -0.11 21.58
N LYS A 418 21.13 -0.71 20.55
CA LYS A 418 22.54 -1.12 20.55
C LYS A 418 23.49 0.02 20.24
N ALA A 419 23.00 1.16 19.74
CA ALA A 419 23.82 2.34 19.53
C ALA A 419 24.28 2.96 20.85
N LYS A 420 25.42 3.65 20.84
CA LYS A 420 25.96 4.27 22.08
C LYS A 420 25.02 5.33 22.63
N THR A 421 24.43 6.15 21.77
CA THR A 421 23.40 7.15 22.12
C THR A 421 22.23 7.05 21.15
N VAL A 422 21.00 7.14 21.66
CA VAL A 422 19.78 7.22 20.86
C VAL A 422 19.16 8.60 21.05
N LEU A 423 18.98 9.34 19.97
CA LEU A 423 18.27 10.62 19.94
C LEU A 423 16.87 10.36 19.40
N PHE A 424 15.84 10.56 20.23
CA PHE A 424 14.47 10.16 19.90
C PHE A 424 13.56 11.39 19.75
N ILE A 425 13.12 11.67 18.51
CA ILE A 425 12.38 12.89 18.17
C ILE A 425 10.89 12.58 18.09
N LYS A 426 10.09 13.20 18.96
CA LYS A 426 8.62 13.10 18.97
C LYS A 426 7.98 14.29 19.69
N ARG A 427 6.70 14.56 19.43
CA ARG A 427 5.97 15.71 20.02
C ARG A 427 5.67 15.60 21.52
N GLY A 428 5.67 14.38 22.07
CA GLY A 428 5.32 14.11 23.47
C GLY A 428 5.31 12.62 23.76
N MET A 429 4.82 12.17 24.90
CA MET A 429 4.89 10.75 25.32
C MET A 429 3.82 9.81 24.73
N GLY A 430 3.06 10.28 23.74
CA GLY A 430 2.04 9.45 23.07
C GLY A 430 2.59 8.14 22.49
N SER A 431 1.72 7.12 22.49
CA SER A 431 2.00 5.80 21.93
C SER A 431 2.11 5.82 20.41
N GLY A 432 2.69 4.76 19.86
CA GLY A 432 2.77 4.54 18.43
C GLY A 432 1.46 4.01 17.86
N TYR A 433 1.56 3.35 16.71
CA TYR A 433 0.42 2.74 16.06
C TYR A 433 -0.14 1.58 16.90
N ALA A 434 0.72 0.72 17.44
CA ALA A 434 0.32 -0.46 18.23
C ALA A 434 -0.30 -0.12 19.60
N GLY A 435 -0.37 1.17 19.98
CA GLY A 435 -0.96 1.60 21.25
C GLY A 435 -0.16 1.18 22.48
N VAL A 436 1.05 0.66 22.28
CA VAL A 436 1.99 0.31 23.36
C VAL A 436 2.94 1.47 23.65
N GLU A 437 3.31 1.57 24.93
CA GLU A 437 4.42 2.41 25.35
C GLU A 437 5.74 1.76 24.90
N ASN A 438 6.72 2.60 24.56
CA ASN A 438 8.01 2.13 24.07
C ASN A 438 9.03 2.14 25.21
N GLU A 439 9.57 0.96 25.52
CA GLU A 439 10.54 0.78 26.59
C GLU A 439 11.86 1.52 26.33
N LEU A 440 12.18 1.77 25.06
CA LEU A 440 13.37 2.50 24.64
C LEU A 440 13.45 3.90 25.26
N PHE A 441 12.31 4.56 25.45
CA PHE A 441 12.25 5.93 25.99
C PHE A 441 12.88 6.06 27.38
N PHE A 442 12.94 4.95 28.12
CA PHE A 442 13.40 4.90 29.50
C PHE A 442 14.81 4.30 29.63
N ARG A 443 15.48 3.99 28.51
CA ARG A 443 16.84 3.45 28.56
C ARG A 443 17.86 4.54 28.81
N ASP A 444 18.95 4.16 29.46
CA ASP A 444 19.98 5.12 29.86
C ASP A 444 20.70 5.79 28.71
N ASN A 445 20.85 5.11 27.57
CA ASN A 445 21.44 5.64 26.37
C ASN A 445 20.46 6.43 25.49
N THR A 446 19.19 6.57 25.89
CA THR A 446 18.17 7.25 25.09
C THR A 446 17.87 8.64 25.63
N MET A 447 17.91 9.62 24.74
CA MET A 447 17.61 11.02 25.01
C MET A 447 16.44 11.48 24.13
N MET A 448 15.40 11.96 24.79
CA MET A 448 14.16 12.43 24.18
C MET A 448 14.30 13.89 23.74
N LEU A 449 14.06 14.15 22.45
CA LEU A 449 14.01 15.48 21.86
C LEU A 449 12.55 15.82 21.54
N PHE A 450 11.91 16.56 22.44
CA PHE A 450 10.48 16.85 22.30
C PHE A 450 10.22 18.01 21.34
N GLY A 451 9.38 17.77 20.34
CA GLY A 451 8.95 18.81 19.42
C GLY A 451 8.35 18.27 18.13
N ASP A 452 7.95 19.19 17.26
CA ASP A 452 7.65 18.84 15.87
C ASP A 452 8.93 18.38 15.16
N ALA A 453 8.86 17.29 14.42
CA ALA A 453 10.05 16.63 13.87
C ALA A 453 10.83 17.55 12.91
N LYS A 454 10.14 18.41 12.16
CA LYS A 454 10.79 19.37 11.26
C LYS A 454 11.48 20.46 12.07
N LYS A 455 10.78 21.08 13.03
CA LYS A 455 11.34 22.16 13.86
C LYS A 455 12.59 21.72 14.62
N VAL A 456 12.53 20.56 15.29
CA VAL A 456 13.67 20.02 16.04
C VAL A 456 14.86 19.78 15.10
N THR A 457 14.60 19.18 13.93
CA THR A 457 15.68 18.91 12.95
C THR A 457 16.27 20.22 12.40
N GLU A 458 15.46 21.24 12.12
CA GLU A 458 15.94 22.57 11.72
C GLU A 458 16.78 23.26 12.81
N GLU A 459 16.40 23.10 14.08
CA GLU A 459 17.20 23.60 15.21
C GLU A 459 18.53 22.86 15.34
N VAL A 460 18.55 21.54 15.13
CA VAL A 460 19.81 20.77 15.07
C VAL A 460 20.69 21.28 13.92
N VAL A 461 20.12 21.46 12.73
CA VAL A 461 20.84 21.99 11.55
C VAL A 461 21.47 23.35 11.82
N LYS A 462 20.77 24.25 12.52
CA LYS A 462 21.31 25.57 12.93
C LYS A 462 22.49 25.43 13.88
N ASN A 463 22.45 24.45 14.78
CA ASN A 463 23.48 24.23 15.79
C ASN A 463 24.69 23.43 15.27
N LEU A 464 24.60 22.80 14.09
CA LEU A 464 25.74 22.10 13.46
C LEU A 464 26.76 23.06 12.79
N GLY A 465 26.36 24.30 12.52
CA GLY A 465 27.12 25.30 11.73
C GLY A 465 26.44 25.55 10.40
#